data_AF-A0A3M2HFU5-F1
#
_entry.id   AF-A0A3M2HFU5-F1
#
_cell.length_a   1.000
_cell.length_b   1.000
_cell.length_c   1.000
_cell.angle_alpha   90.00
_cell.angle_beta   90.00
_cell.angle_gamma   90.00
#
_symmetry.space_group_name_H-M   'P 1'
#
loop_
_entity.id
_entity.type
_entity.pdbx_description
1 polymer ?
#
loop_
_entity_poly.entity_id
_entity_poly.type
_entity_poly.pdbx_seq_one_letter_code
_entity_poly.pdbx_strand_id
1 'polypeptide(L)'
;MMVRLLYEGAVGFVLLIAILLWGSQGMIALALLAFMPILWRILKAKPDERELQLFYQTNNWALAFAVIVMVAIYEFPDVAPFGHAIGEYWMPLCLGAILLGRGAIGVLLFQTR
;
A
#
# COMPACT_ATOMS: atom_id res chain seq x y z
N MET A 1 -12.25 -5.83 9.67
CA MET A 1 -11.46 -5.34 8.50
C MET A 1 -9.96 -5.09 8.72
N MET A 2 -9.50 -4.83 9.94
CA MET A 2 -8.10 -4.42 10.23
C MET A 2 -7.01 -5.38 9.70
N VAL A 3 -7.19 -6.69 9.85
CA VAL A 3 -6.20 -7.69 9.38
C VAL A 3 -5.94 -7.60 7.88
N ARG A 4 -6.98 -7.31 7.08
CA ARG A 4 -6.86 -7.08 5.64
C ARG A 4 -6.00 -5.86 5.34
N LEU A 5 -6.28 -4.74 6.01
CA LEU A 5 -5.54 -3.49 5.81
C LEU A 5 -4.08 -3.64 6.22
N LEU A 6 -3.81 -4.31 7.33
CA LEU A 6 -2.45 -4.68 7.75
C LEU A 6 -1.73 -5.53 6.71
N TYR A 7 -2.41 -6.53 6.15
CA TYR A 7 -1.86 -7.36 5.09
C TYR A 7 -1.52 -6.55 3.84
N GLU A 8 -2.46 -5.72 3.36
CA GLU A 8 -2.23 -4.80 2.23
C GLU A 8 -1.04 -3.87 2.54
N GLY A 9 -0.96 -3.32 3.75
CA GLY A 9 0.14 -2.49 4.20
C GLY A 9 1.50 -3.18 4.17
N ALA A 10 1.57 -4.41 4.68
CA ALA A 10 2.79 -5.22 4.66
C ALA A 10 3.23 -5.53 3.22
N VAL A 11 2.29 -5.88 2.34
CA VAL A 11 2.60 -6.09 0.91
C VAL A 11 3.09 -4.79 0.25
N GLY A 12 2.46 -3.66 0.55
CA GLY A 12 2.91 -2.34 0.08
C GLY A 12 4.33 -2.00 0.51
N PHE A 13 4.67 -2.29 1.78
CA PHE A 13 6.02 -2.10 2.31
C PHE A 13 7.06 -2.98 1.59
N VAL A 14 6.77 -4.28 1.44
CA VAL A 14 7.64 -5.22 0.73
C VAL A 14 7.81 -4.80 -0.73
N LEU A 15 6.73 -4.36 -1.39
CA LEU A 15 6.77 -3.88 -2.77
C LEU A 15 7.66 -2.64 -2.92
N LEU A 16 7.53 -1.64 -2.04
CA LEU A 16 8.38 -0.44 -2.07
C LEU A 16 9.86 -0.80 -1.93
N ILE A 17 10.20 -1.61 -0.92
CA ILE A 17 11.59 -2.06 -0.72
C ILE A 17 12.09 -2.82 -1.95
N ALA A 18 11.29 -3.73 -2.49
CA ALA A 18 11.68 -4.54 -3.62
C ALA A 18 11.93 -3.70 -4.88
N ILE A 19 11.11 -2.68 -5.14
CA ILE A 19 11.31 -1.77 -6.28
C ILE A 19 12.58 -0.93 -6.08
N LEU A 20 12.82 -0.44 -4.87
CA LEU A 20 14.03 0.36 -4.60
C LEU A 20 15.31 -0.46 -4.74
N LEU A 21 15.28 -1.77 -4.45
CA LEU A 21 16.45 -2.65 -4.54
C LEU A 21 16.65 -3.29 -5.92
N TRP A 22 15.57 -3.62 -6.64
CA TRP A 22 15.63 -4.42 -7.87
C TRP A 22 14.89 -3.78 -9.05
N GLY A 23 14.44 -2.53 -8.94
CA GLY A 23 13.71 -1.81 -9.98
C GLY A 23 12.42 -2.52 -10.38
N SER A 24 12.23 -2.73 -11.69
CA SER A 24 11.02 -3.38 -12.24
C SER A 24 10.82 -4.81 -11.76
N GLN A 25 11.91 -5.55 -11.45
CA GLN A 25 11.81 -6.92 -10.94
C GLN A 25 11.13 -6.97 -9.56
N GLY A 26 11.23 -5.88 -8.78
CA GLY A 26 10.56 -5.74 -7.49
C GLY A 26 9.03 -5.84 -7.55
N MET A 27 8.43 -5.63 -8.73
CA MET A 27 6.98 -5.80 -8.93
C MET A 27 6.49 -7.22 -8.64
N ILE A 28 7.38 -8.23 -8.61
CA ILE A 28 7.02 -9.60 -8.23
C ILE A 28 6.39 -9.67 -6.83
N ALA A 29 6.70 -8.70 -5.94
CA ALA A 29 6.08 -8.61 -4.62
C ALA A 29 4.54 -8.46 -4.67
N LEU A 30 3.97 -7.95 -5.77
CA LEU A 30 2.52 -7.91 -5.96
C LEU A 30 1.88 -9.30 -5.98
N ALA A 31 2.64 -10.36 -6.29
CA ALA A 31 2.14 -11.74 -6.22
C ALA A 31 1.67 -12.12 -4.81
N LEU A 32 2.16 -11.45 -3.76
CA LEU A 32 1.67 -11.64 -2.39
C LEU A 32 0.18 -11.30 -2.27
N LEU A 33 -0.36 -10.37 -3.07
CA LEU A 33 -1.80 -10.07 -3.05
C LEU A 33 -2.67 -11.28 -3.43
N ALA A 34 -2.13 -12.29 -4.13
CA ALA A 34 -2.84 -13.51 -4.47
C ALA A 34 -3.26 -14.33 -3.25
N PHE A 35 -2.66 -14.12 -2.07
CA PHE A 35 -3.08 -14.76 -0.82
C PHE A 35 -4.24 -14.06 -0.12
N MET A 36 -4.65 -12.87 -0.58
CA MET A 36 -5.77 -12.12 0.02
C MET A 36 -7.09 -12.91 0.06
N PRO A 37 -7.51 -13.64 -1.00
CA PRO A 37 -8.72 -14.47 -0.97
C PRO A 37 -8.65 -15.59 0.07
N ILE A 38 -7.45 -16.16 0.27
CA ILE A 38 -7.22 -17.21 1.27
C ILE A 38 -7.39 -16.62 2.68
N LEU A 39 -6.80 -15.45 2.93
CA LEU A 39 -6.94 -14.72 4.18
C LEU A 39 -8.41 -14.44 4.52
N TRP A 40 -9.19 -14.00 3.54
CA TRP A 40 -10.62 -13.75 3.68
C TRP A 40 -11.43 -15.03 3.97
N ARG A 41 -11.10 -16.13 3.29
CA ARG A 41 -11.77 -17.41 3.50
C ARG A 41 -11.54 -17.96 4.91
N ILE A 42 -10.35 -17.73 5.48
CA ILE A 42 -10.01 -18.13 6.84
C ILE A 42 -10.72 -17.25 7.87
N LEU A 43 -10.70 -15.93 7.67
CA LEU A 43 -11.24 -14.97 8.64
C LEU A 43 -12.77 -15.02 8.74
N LYS A 44 -13.49 -15.41 7.67
CA LYS A 44 -14.97 -15.44 7.59
C LYS A 44 -15.65 -14.16 8.14
N ALA A 45 -14.93 -13.04 8.14
CA ALA A 45 -15.38 -11.82 8.78
C ALA A 45 -16.43 -11.14 7.89
N LYS A 46 -17.64 -10.96 8.43
CA LYS A 46 -18.64 -10.07 7.84
C LYS A 46 -18.43 -8.68 8.44
N PRO A 47 -17.97 -7.69 7.67
CA PRO A 47 -17.84 -6.34 8.18
C PRO A 47 -19.23 -5.78 8.54
N ASP A 48 -19.31 -5.08 9.67
CA ASP A 48 -20.48 -4.28 10.01
C ASP A 48 -20.49 -2.96 9.19
N GLU A 49 -21.58 -2.21 9.24
CA GLU A 49 -21.70 -0.94 8.51
C GLU A 49 -20.62 0.08 8.92
N ARG A 50 -20.20 0.04 10.19
CA ARG A 50 -19.17 0.92 10.74
C ARG A 50 -17.78 0.60 10.19
N GLU A 51 -17.38 -0.66 10.16
CA GLU A 51 -16.12 -1.13 9.58
C GLU A 51 -16.05 -0.78 8.09
N LEU A 52 -17.20 -0.86 7.38
CA LEU A 52 -17.31 -0.42 5.99
C LEU A 52 -17.05 1.08 5.84
N GLN A 53 -17.66 1.93 6.67
CA GLN A 53 -17.39 3.37 6.66
C GLN A 53 -15.92 3.68 6.94
N LEU A 54 -15.32 3.05 7.95
CA LEU A 54 -13.90 3.21 8.27
C LEU A 54 -13.00 2.74 7.13
N PHE A 55 -13.37 1.66 6.44
CA PHE A 55 -12.67 1.19 5.25
C PHE A 55 -12.68 2.23 4.13
N TYR A 56 -13.83 2.85 3.83
CA TYR A 56 -13.91 3.91 2.84
C TYR A 56 -13.11 5.15 3.24
N GLN A 57 -13.18 5.56 4.52
CA GLN A 57 -12.40 6.68 5.03
C GLN A 57 -10.90 6.40 4.89
N THR A 58 -10.46 5.18 5.23
CA THR A 58 -9.07 4.74 5.05
C THR A 58 -8.64 4.83 3.60
N ASN A 59 -9.50 4.44 2.65
CA ASN A 59 -9.19 4.50 1.23
C ASN A 59 -9.00 5.94 0.73
N ASN A 60 -9.84 6.87 1.19
CA ASN A 60 -9.73 8.28 0.81
C ASN A 60 -8.43 8.89 1.31
N TRP A 61 -8.06 8.62 2.57
CA TRP A 61 -6.78 9.08 3.12
C TRP A 61 -5.58 8.42 2.46
N ALA A 62 -5.67 7.14 2.11
CA ALA A 62 -4.61 6.45 1.38
C ALA A 62 -4.43 7.01 -0.04
N LEU A 63 -5.52 7.44 -0.68
CA LEU A 63 -5.45 8.14 -1.96
C LEU A 63 -4.77 9.51 -1.80
N ALA A 64 -5.12 10.28 -0.77
CA ALA A 64 -4.45 11.55 -0.47
C ALA A 64 -2.95 11.34 -0.22
N PHE A 65 -2.58 10.29 0.52
CA PHE A 65 -1.18 9.91 0.72
C PHE A 65 -0.48 9.55 -0.61
N ALA A 66 -1.14 8.81 -1.49
CA ALA A 66 -0.60 8.47 -2.80
C ALA A 66 -0.37 9.70 -3.68
N VAL A 67 -1.27 10.69 -3.62
CA VAL A 67 -1.09 11.98 -4.32
C VAL A 67 0.17 12.70 -3.82
N ILE A 68 0.39 12.74 -2.50
CA ILE A 68 1.62 13.33 -1.93
C ILE A 68 2.87 12.61 -2.45
N VAL A 69 2.85 11.28 -2.51
CA VAL A 69 3.96 10.49 -3.04
C VAL A 69 4.17 10.74 -4.54
N MET A 70 3.09 10.83 -5.32
CA MET A 70 3.17 11.18 -6.74
C MET A 70 3.83 12.54 -6.96
N VAL A 71 3.45 13.55 -6.17
CA VAL A 71 4.07 14.89 -6.23
C VAL A 71 5.55 14.80 -5.86
N ALA A 72 5.90 14.04 -4.83
CA ALA A 72 7.31 13.86 -4.45
C ALA A 72 8.13 13.19 -5.57
N ILE A 73 7.59 12.17 -6.25
CA ILE A 73 8.27 11.53 -7.38
C ILE A 73 8.39 12.51 -8.56
N TYR A 74 7.37 13.32 -8.80
CA TYR A 74 7.36 14.33 -9.88
C TYR A 74 8.41 15.42 -9.66
N GLU A 75 8.57 15.90 -8.42
CA GLU A 75 9.55 16.93 -8.07
C GLU A 75 10.99 16.39 -8.03
N PHE A 76 11.16 15.09 -7.74
CA PHE A 76 12.47 14.48 -7.53
C PHE A 76 12.70 13.20 -8.36
N PRO A 77 12.46 13.20 -9.69
CA PRO A 77 12.44 11.97 -10.50
C PRO A 77 13.81 11.28 -10.58
N ASP A 78 14.88 12.06 -10.51
CA ASP A 78 16.26 11.59 -10.68
C ASP A 78 16.88 11.01 -9.39
N VAL A 79 16.16 11.07 -8.26
CA VAL A 79 16.62 10.43 -7.02
C VAL A 79 16.72 8.93 -7.26
N ALA A 80 17.91 8.37 -7.10
CA ALA A 80 18.19 6.97 -7.42
C ALA A 80 18.71 6.18 -6.21
N PRO A 81 17.84 5.82 -5.25
CA PRO A 81 18.23 4.93 -4.16
C PRO A 81 18.72 3.62 -4.78
N PHE A 82 19.91 3.16 -4.39
CA PHE A 82 20.49 1.90 -4.87
C PHE A 82 20.67 1.81 -6.41
N GLY A 83 20.77 2.95 -7.10
CA GLY A 83 21.06 2.99 -8.54
C GLY A 83 19.84 2.92 -9.45
N HIS A 84 18.62 2.94 -8.89
CA HIS A 84 17.38 2.94 -9.65
C HIS A 84 16.63 4.27 -9.46
N ALA A 85 16.55 5.09 -10.51
CA ALA A 85 15.86 6.38 -10.46
C ALA A 85 14.35 6.18 -10.17
N ILE A 86 13.82 6.88 -9.17
CA ILE A 86 12.42 6.70 -8.74
C ILE A 86 11.42 7.11 -9.82
N GLY A 87 11.79 8.03 -10.72
CA GLY A 87 10.96 8.44 -11.85
C GLY A 87 10.66 7.31 -12.85
N GLU A 88 11.60 6.37 -13.05
CA GLU A 88 11.41 5.22 -13.96
C GLU A 88 10.33 4.25 -13.46
N TYR A 89 10.20 4.12 -12.13
CA TYR A 89 9.30 3.18 -11.47
C TYR A 89 8.18 3.89 -10.71
N TRP A 90 7.79 5.08 -11.17
CA TRP A 90 6.79 5.93 -10.50
C TRP A 90 5.50 5.19 -10.21
N MET A 91 4.97 4.42 -11.17
CA MET A 91 3.69 3.74 -11.02
C MET A 91 3.76 2.58 -10.01
N PRO A 92 4.73 1.66 -10.09
CA PRO A 92 4.95 0.67 -9.04
C PRO A 92 5.13 1.26 -7.63
N LEU A 93 5.87 2.38 -7.52
CA LEU A 93 6.06 3.08 -6.24
C LEU A 93 4.75 3.67 -5.71
N CYS A 94 3.92 4.25 -6.59
CA CYS A 94 2.60 4.75 -6.21
C CYS A 94 1.66 3.63 -5.75
N LEU A 95 1.69 2.47 -6.40
CA LEU A 95 0.92 1.30 -5.96
C LEU A 95 1.38 0.82 -4.58
N GLY A 96 2.69 0.74 -4.36
CA GLY A 96 3.26 0.42 -3.05
C GLY A 96 2.85 1.43 -1.98
N ALA A 97 2.86 2.72 -2.30
CA ALA A 97 2.43 3.79 -1.41
C ALA A 97 0.94 3.72 -1.07
N ILE A 98 0.06 3.42 -2.02
CA ILE A 98 -1.38 3.22 -1.75
C ILE A 98 -1.56 2.07 -0.76
N LEU A 99 -0.93 0.92 -1.03
CA LEU A 99 -1.04 -0.28 -0.19
C LEU A 99 -0.51 -0.03 1.22
N LEU A 100 0.69 0.56 1.33
CA LEU A 100 1.28 0.95 2.60
C LEU A 100 0.39 1.95 3.35
N GLY A 101 -0.10 2.98 2.67
CA GLY A 101 -0.98 4.00 3.22
C GLY A 101 -2.27 3.41 3.77
N ARG A 102 -2.90 2.47 3.04
CA ARG A 102 -4.10 1.74 3.52
C ARG A 102 -3.83 1.00 4.82
N GLY A 103 -2.68 0.35 4.94
CA GLY A 103 -2.29 -0.34 6.18
C GLY A 103 -2.01 0.63 7.33
N ALA A 104 -1.14 1.61 7.13
CA ALA A 104 -0.74 2.56 8.16
C ALA A 104 -1.92 3.40 8.66
N ILE A 105 -2.71 3.98 7.75
CA ILE A 105 -3.89 4.77 8.09
C ILE A 105 -4.98 3.86 8.69
N GLY A 106 -5.13 2.64 8.18
CA GLY A 106 -6.06 1.66 8.72
C GLY A 106 -5.77 1.35 10.19
N VAL A 107 -4.50 1.16 10.56
CA VAL A 107 -4.09 0.98 11.96
C VAL A 107 -4.46 2.21 12.79
N LEU A 108 -4.12 3.41 12.32
CA LEU A 108 -4.38 4.64 13.06
C LEU A 108 -5.88 4.85 13.32
N LEU A 109 -6.73 4.70 12.29
CA LEU A 109 -8.17 4.93 12.41
C LEU A 109 -8.91 3.84 13.19
N PHE A 110 -8.49 2.58 13.07
CA PHE A 110 -9.11 1.47 13.81
C PHE A 110 -8.60 1.36 15.25
N GLN A 111 -7.42 1.90 15.60
CA GLN A 111 -6.91 1.91 16.98
C GLN A 111 -7.39 3.10 17.81
N THR A 112 -7.70 4.24 17.17
CA THR A 112 -8.17 5.43 17.90
C THR A 112 -9.62 5.32 18.40
N ARG A 113 -10.33 4.19 18.17
CA ARG A 113 -11.75 4.06 18.50
C ARG A 113 -12.22 2.66 18.88
#